data_AF-A0A6B3GWF5-F1
#
_entry.id   AF-A0A6B3GWF5-F1
#
_cell.length_a   1.000
_cell.length_b   1.000
_cell.length_c   1.000
_cell.angle_alpha   90.00
_cell.angle_beta   90.00
_cell.angle_gamma   90.00
#
_symmetry.space_group_name_H-M   'P 1'
#
loop_
_entity.id
_entity.type
_entity.pdbx_description
1 polymer ?
#
loop_
_entity_poly.entity_id
_entity_poly.type
_entity_poly.pdbx_seq_one_letter_code
_entity_poly.pdbx_strand_id
1 'polypeptide(L)'
;LRDIINRGACSLEDVQVAVLDEADQMSDLGFLPEVTELLDQVPAGGQRMLFSATMENEIGTLVKRYLSNPVTHEVDSAQGNVTTMSHHVLVVKPKDKAPVTAAIAARKGRTIIFVRT
;
A
#
# COMPACT_ATOMS: atom_id res chain seq x y z
N LEU A 1 3.14 -2.16 16.54
CA LEU A 1 3.15 -0.97 17.42
C LEU A 1 2.26 -1.17 18.65
N ARG A 2 1.00 -1.60 18.47
CA ARG A 2 0.05 -1.87 19.56
C ARG A 2 0.62 -2.71 20.71
N ASP A 3 1.30 -3.81 20.40
CA ASP A 3 1.92 -4.66 21.42
C ASP A 3 3.00 -3.93 22.25
N ILE A 4 3.78 -3.04 21.64
CA ILE A 4 4.81 -2.25 22.34
C ILE A 4 4.15 -1.25 23.32
N ILE A 5 3.06 -0.63 22.89
CA ILE A 5 2.25 0.28 23.72
C ILE A 5 1.59 -0.49 24.87
N ASN A 6 0.98 -1.65 24.59
CA ASN A 6 0.33 -2.49 25.60
C ASN A 6 1.30 -2.96 26.70
N ARG A 7 2.58 -3.10 26.37
CA ARG A 7 3.65 -3.44 27.33
C ARG A 7 4.17 -2.23 28.12
N GLY A 8 3.65 -1.03 27.86
CA GLY A 8 4.09 0.23 28.49
C GLY A 8 5.45 0.73 28.01
N ALA A 9 5.98 0.19 26.91
CA ALA A 9 7.31 0.53 26.41
C ALA A 9 7.32 1.73 25.44
N CYS A 10 6.14 2.22 25.05
CA CYS A 10 5.96 3.37 24.15
C CYS A 10 4.62 4.06 24.45
N SER A 11 4.58 5.39 24.38
CA SER A 11 3.35 6.19 24.37
C SER A 11 3.33 7.09 23.14
N LEU A 12 2.13 7.45 22.68
CA LEU A 12 1.90 8.33 21.53
C LEU A 12 1.51 9.76 21.96
N GLU A 13 1.51 10.06 23.27
CA GLU A 13 1.03 11.33 23.84
C GLU A 13 1.79 12.58 23.40
N ASP A 14 3.04 12.44 22.95
CA ASP A 14 3.87 13.56 22.48
C ASP A 14 3.99 13.61 20.94
N VAL A 15 3.24 12.78 20.23
CA VAL A 15 3.31 12.70 18.77
C VAL A 15 2.70 13.95 18.13
N GLN A 16 3.54 14.71 17.43
CA GLN A 16 3.13 15.90 16.69
C GLN A 16 2.86 15.64 15.20
N VAL A 17 3.39 14.54 14.66
CA VAL A 17 3.24 14.15 13.25
C VAL A 17 2.93 12.67 13.15
N ALA A 18 1.81 12.33 12.51
CA ALA A 18 1.43 10.94 12.21
C ALA A 18 1.31 10.75 10.70
N VAL A 19 1.91 9.66 10.19
CA VAL A 19 1.87 9.30 8.77
C VAL A 19 1.27 7.91 8.64
N LEU A 20 0.23 7.81 7.80
CA LEU A 20 -0.33 6.54 7.34
C LEU A 20 0.09 6.35 5.89
N ASP A 21 0.85 5.30 5.60
CA ASP A 21 1.35 4.98 4.27
C ASP A 21 0.75 3.67 3.76
N GLU A 22 0.59 3.53 2.44
CA GLU A 22 -0.06 2.36 1.79
C GLU A 22 -1.41 2.00 2.46
N ALA A 23 -2.26 3.01 2.69
CA ALA A 23 -3.49 2.85 3.48
C ALA A 23 -4.47 1.81 2.88
N ASP A 24 -4.49 1.68 1.56
CA ASP A 24 -5.21 0.64 0.82
C ASP A 24 -4.69 -0.76 1.10
N GLN A 25 -3.37 -0.95 1.08
CA GLN A 25 -2.78 -2.23 1.48
C GLN A 25 -3.13 -2.58 2.94
N MET A 26 -3.15 -1.60 3.84
CA MET A 26 -3.59 -1.84 5.22
C MET A 26 -5.07 -2.23 5.30
N SER A 27 -5.92 -1.67 4.41
CA SER A 27 -7.32 -2.08 4.21
C SER A 27 -7.41 -3.55 3.80
N ASP A 28 -6.68 -3.92 2.75
CA ASP A 28 -6.68 -5.27 2.18
C ASP A 28 -6.25 -6.34 3.20
N LEU A 29 -5.35 -5.97 4.11
CA LEU A 29 -4.86 -6.84 5.18
C LEU A 29 -5.75 -6.83 6.43
N GLY A 30 -6.80 -6.00 6.46
CA GLY A 30 -7.73 -5.88 7.58
C GLY A 30 -7.18 -5.13 8.80
N PHE A 31 -6.17 -4.28 8.61
CA PHE A 31 -5.52 -3.55 9.71
C PHE A 31 -6.20 -2.24 10.12
N LEU A 32 -7.21 -1.77 9.38
CA LEU A 32 -7.83 -0.47 9.68
C LEU A 32 -8.38 -0.33 11.10
N PRO A 33 -8.97 -1.36 11.74
CA PRO A 33 -9.37 -1.26 13.14
C PRO A 33 -8.19 -0.97 14.06
N GLU A 34 -7.05 -1.65 13.87
CA GLU A 34 -5.84 -1.43 14.67
C GLU A 34 -5.22 -0.04 14.40
N VAL A 35 -5.19 0.38 13.13
CA VAL A 35 -4.71 1.72 12.75
C VAL A 35 -5.56 2.82 13.39
N THR A 36 -6.89 2.65 13.40
CA THR A 36 -7.84 3.57 14.03
C THR A 36 -7.56 3.72 15.52
N GLU A 37 -7.37 2.59 16.23
CA GLU A 37 -7.03 2.61 17.66
C GLU A 37 -5.69 3.32 17.95
N LEU A 38 -4.71 3.20 17.06
CA LEU A 38 -3.42 3.88 17.19
C LEU A 38 -3.56 5.39 16.95
N LEU A 39 -4.29 5.80 15.91
CA LEU A 39 -4.53 7.21 15.60
C LEU A 39 -5.39 7.91 16.66
N ASP A 40 -6.28 7.18 17.34
CA ASP A 40 -7.07 7.69 18.47
C ASP A 40 -6.22 8.02 19.71
N GLN A 41 -5.04 7.40 19.84
CA GLN A 41 -4.09 7.69 20.92
C GLN A 41 -3.17 8.86 20.61
N VAL A 42 -3.11 9.33 19.36
CA VAL A 42 -2.32 10.49 18.96
C VAL A 42 -3.10 11.77 19.30
N PRO A 43 -2.51 12.73 20.04
CA PRO A 43 -3.17 13.99 20.36
C PRO A 43 -3.72 14.74 19.15
N ALA A 44 -4.78 15.51 19.37
CA ALA A 44 -5.27 16.46 18.38
C ALA A 44 -4.31 17.65 18.24
N GLY A 45 -4.35 18.33 17.08
CA GLY A 45 -3.52 19.51 16.80
C GLY A 45 -2.18 19.21 16.11
N GLY A 46 -1.78 17.94 16.03
CA GLY A 46 -0.64 17.51 15.22
C GLY A 46 -0.95 17.43 13.72
N GLN A 47 0.11 17.43 12.90
CA GLN A 47 0.01 17.18 11.47
C GLN A 47 -0.28 15.71 11.20
N ARG A 48 -1.19 15.42 10.29
CA ARG A 48 -1.49 14.05 9.85
C ARG A 48 -1.38 13.96 8.34
N MET A 49 -0.78 12.89 7.85
CA MET A 49 -0.58 12.63 6.43
C MET A 49 -1.09 11.21 6.11
N LEU A 50 -1.77 11.07 4.99
CA LEU A 50 -2.26 9.79 4.50
C LEU A 50 -1.81 9.63 3.05
N PHE A 51 -1.16 8.51 2.76
CA PHE A 51 -0.73 8.10 1.43
C PHE A 51 -1.40 6.79 1.08
N SER A 52 -1.92 6.72 -0.14
CA SER A 52 -2.63 5.55 -0.66
C SER A 52 -2.60 5.59 -2.18
N ALA A 53 -2.48 4.43 -2.83
CA ALA A 53 -2.58 4.35 -4.29
C ALA A 53 -4.04 4.36 -4.77
N THR A 54 -4.96 3.89 -3.92
CA THR A 54 -6.40 3.89 -4.18
C THR A 54 -7.17 4.66 -3.11
N MET A 55 -8.38 5.13 -3.46
CA MET A 55 -9.27 5.87 -2.56
C MET A 55 -10.61 5.15 -2.42
N GLU A 56 -10.58 4.03 -1.68
CA GLU A 56 -11.77 3.26 -1.34
C GLU A 56 -12.57 3.88 -0.18
N ASN A 57 -13.80 3.40 0.03
CA ASN A 57 -14.72 3.95 1.04
C ASN A 57 -14.15 3.91 2.46
N GLU A 58 -13.41 2.85 2.80
CA GLU A 58 -12.84 2.67 4.14
C GLU A 58 -11.75 3.73 4.42
N ILE A 59 -10.89 3.98 3.42
CA ILE A 59 -9.86 5.04 3.46
C ILE A 59 -10.50 6.42 3.55
N GLY A 60 -11.59 6.66 2.79
CA GLY A 60 -12.35 7.90 2.87
C GLY A 60 -12.89 8.19 4.27
N THR A 61 -13.16 7.16 5.06
CA THR A 61 -13.58 7.30 6.47
C THR A 61 -12.42 7.77 7.35
N LEU A 62 -11.21 7.21 7.16
CA LEU A 62 -10.00 7.65 7.85
C LEU A 62 -9.64 9.09 7.54
N VAL A 63 -9.71 9.48 6.26
CA VAL A 63 -9.48 10.86 5.81
C VAL A 63 -10.39 11.83 6.57
N LYS A 64 -11.70 11.55 6.58
CA LYS A 64 -12.69 12.42 7.25
C LYS A 64 -12.51 12.49 8.76
N ARG A 65 -12.08 11.40 9.39
CA ARG A 65 -11.95 11.30 10.84
C ARG A 65 -10.66 11.95 11.35
N TYR A 66 -9.55 11.75 10.66
CA TYR A 66 -8.23 12.09 11.17
C TYR A 66 -7.62 13.31 10.51
N LEU A 67 -7.92 13.62 9.24
CA LEU A 67 -7.34 14.79 8.59
C LEU A 67 -8.22 16.03 8.83
N SER A 68 -7.59 17.14 9.22
CA SER A 68 -8.25 18.44 9.39
C SER A 68 -7.89 19.34 8.22
N ASN A 69 -8.91 19.74 7.43
CA ASN A 69 -8.75 20.54 6.20
C ASN A 69 -7.58 20.08 5.31
N PRO A 70 -7.56 18.80 4.87
CA PRO A 70 -6.42 18.26 4.11
C PRO A 70 -6.28 18.93 2.75
N VAL A 71 -5.03 19.12 2.34
CA VAL A 71 -4.70 19.41 0.94
C VAL A 71 -4.50 18.08 0.23
N THR A 72 -5.34 17.79 -0.75
CA THR A 72 -5.21 16.58 -1.57
C THR A 72 -4.20 16.81 -2.67
N HIS A 73 -3.16 15.98 -2.69
CA HIS A 73 -2.22 15.88 -3.80
C HIS A 73 -2.37 14.53 -4.46
N GLU A 74 -3.10 14.50 -5.56
CA GLU A 74 -3.14 13.35 -6.44
C GLU A 74 -2.13 13.60 -7.55
N VAL A 75 -1.14 12.71 -7.65
CA VAL A 75 -0.41 12.58 -8.89
C VAL A 75 -1.42 11.91 -9.81
N ASP A 76 -1.91 12.64 -10.83
CA ASP A 76 -2.63 12.03 -11.94
C ASP A 76 -1.84 10.76 -12.26
N SER A 77 -2.45 9.62 -11.94
CA SER A 77 -1.83 8.36 -12.26
C SER A 77 -1.51 8.46 -13.75
N ALA A 78 -0.46 7.79 -14.18
CA ALA A 78 -0.45 7.32 -15.55
C ALA A 78 -1.66 6.33 -15.70
N GLN A 79 -2.87 6.87 -15.63
CA GLN A 79 -4.19 6.32 -15.93
C GLN A 79 -4.39 6.32 -17.45
N GLY A 80 -3.47 6.91 -18.20
CA GLY A 80 -3.07 6.24 -19.42
C GLY A 80 -2.32 4.99 -18.99
N ASN A 81 -2.96 3.81 -19.09
CA ASN A 81 -2.27 2.52 -19.26
C ASN A 81 -0.84 2.79 -19.70
N VAL A 82 0.19 2.27 -19.03
CA VAL A 82 1.55 2.34 -19.56
C VAL A 82 1.49 1.73 -20.97
N THR A 83 1.26 2.55 -22.01
CA THR A 83 1.04 2.11 -23.39
C THR A 83 2.35 1.59 -23.95
N THR A 84 3.44 1.90 -23.27
CA THR A 84 4.77 1.34 -23.50
C THR A 84 4.93 -0.08 -22.96
N MET A 85 4.01 -0.60 -22.15
CA MET A 85 4.06 -1.97 -21.63
C MET A 85 3.19 -2.90 -22.49
N SER A 86 3.83 -3.83 -23.17
CA SER A 86 3.15 -4.87 -23.95
C SER A 86 2.88 -6.09 -23.07
N HIS A 87 1.61 -6.44 -22.91
CA HIS A 87 1.18 -7.63 -22.17
C HIS A 87 0.97 -8.78 -23.15
N HIS A 88 1.63 -9.91 -22.92
CA HIS A 88 1.46 -11.13 -23.72
C HIS A 88 1.02 -12.29 -22.83
N VAL A 89 -0.01 -13.02 -23.26
CA VAL A 89 -0.51 -14.22 -22.59
C VAL A 89 -0.13 -15.43 -23.43
N LEU A 90 0.59 -16.39 -22.84
CA LEU A 90 0.94 -17.65 -23.49
C LEU A 90 0.20 -18.80 -22.81
N VAL A 91 -0.66 -19.49 -23.56
CA VAL A 91 -1.32 -20.72 -23.12
C VAL A 91 -0.41 -21.90 -23.47
N VAL A 92 0.19 -22.52 -22.46
CA VAL A 92 1.15 -23.63 -22.62
C VAL A 92 0.78 -24.81 -21.72
N LYS A 93 1.16 -26.02 -22.12
CA LYS A 93 0.97 -27.20 -21.25
C LYS A 93 1.89 -27.09 -20.04
N PRO A 94 1.56 -27.71 -18.88
CA PRO A 94 2.37 -27.62 -17.67
C PRO A 94 3.84 -27.98 -17.87
N LYS A 95 4.12 -29.04 -18.66
CA LYS A 95 5.49 -29.48 -18.99
C LYS A 95 6.30 -28.45 -19.80
N ASP A 96 5.62 -27.55 -20.51
CA ASP A 96 6.24 -26.57 -21.39
C ASP A 96 6.48 -25.22 -20.68
N LYS A 97 5.94 -25.02 -19.46
CA LYS A 97 6.12 -23.77 -18.70
C LYS A 97 7.59 -23.43 -18.44
N ALA A 98 8.37 -24.40 -17.95
CA ALA A 98 9.78 -24.21 -17.65
C ALA A 98 10.62 -23.82 -18.89
N PRO A 99 10.60 -24.59 -19.99
CA PRO A 99 11.37 -24.23 -21.18
C PRO A 99 10.93 -22.91 -21.82
N VAL A 100 9.63 -22.61 -21.85
CA VAL A 100 9.12 -21.33 -22.39
C VAL A 100 9.58 -20.15 -21.51
N THR A 101 9.48 -20.27 -20.19
CA THR A 101 9.93 -19.22 -19.27
C THR A 101 11.44 -18.98 -19.40
N ALA A 102 12.24 -20.05 -19.52
CA ALA A 102 13.68 -19.94 -19.74
C ALA A 102 14.02 -19.22 -21.05
N ALA A 103 13.29 -19.53 -22.13
CA ALA A 103 13.46 -18.85 -23.42
C ALA A 103 13.14 -17.35 -23.34
N ILE A 104 12.06 -16.97 -22.64
CA ILE A 104 11.70 -15.56 -22.41
C ILE A 104 12.76 -14.85 -21.55
N ALA A 105 13.24 -15.53 -20.50
CA ALA A 105 14.21 -14.98 -19.56
C ALA A 105 15.58 -14.73 -20.18
N ALA A 106 15.96 -15.52 -21.20
CA ALA A 106 17.22 -15.41 -21.93
C ALA A 106 17.34 -14.15 -22.82
N ARG A 107 16.34 -13.26 -22.82
CA ARG A 107 16.42 -11.96 -23.50
C ARG A 107 17.58 -11.10 -22.96
N LYS A 108 18.05 -10.14 -23.75
CA LYS A 108 19.04 -9.16 -23.30
C LYS A 108 18.47 -8.29 -22.17
N GLY A 109 19.24 -8.11 -21.11
CA GLY A 109 18.89 -7.25 -19.97
C GLY A 109 18.51 -8.04 -18.72
N ARG A 110 17.93 -7.35 -17.74
CA ARG A 110 17.45 -7.97 -16.49
C ARG A 110 16.00 -8.41 -16.67
N THR A 111 15.66 -9.56 -16.11
CA THR A 111 14.30 -10.13 -16.12
C THR A 111 13.93 -10.53 -14.69
N ILE A 112 12.76 -10.12 -14.24
CA ILE A 112 12.16 -10.54 -12.97
C ILE A 112 11.11 -11.61 -13.29
N ILE A 113 11.15 -12.73 -12.57
CA ILE A 113 10.21 -13.85 -12.73
C ILE A 113 9.52 -14.08 -11.40
N PHE A 114 8.19 -13.95 -11.38
CA PHE A 114 7.37 -14.26 -10.22
C PHE A 114 6.84 -15.69 -10.34
N VAL A 115 7.03 -16.50 -9.30
CA VAL A 115 6.53 -17.87 -9.21
C VAL A 115 5.63 -18.00 -7.98
N ARG A 116 4.58 -18.82 -8.08
CA ARG A 116 3.79 -19.24 -6.92
C ARG A 116 4.35 -20.57 -6.44
N THR A 117 4.81 -20.62 -5.19
CA THR A 117 5.16 -21.86 -4.48
C THR A 117 3.92 -22.52 -3.92
#